data_AF-A0A9E0W188-F1
#
_entry.id   AF-A0A9E0W188-F1
#
_cell.length_a   1.000
_cell.length_b   1.000
_cell.length_c   1.000
_cell.angle_alpha   90.00
_cell.angle_beta   90.00
_cell.angle_gamma   90.00
#
_symmetry.space_group_name_H-M   'P 1'
#
loop_
_entity.id
_entity.type
_entity.pdbx_description
1 polymer ?
#
loop_
_entity_poly.entity_id
_entity_poly.type
_entity_poly.pdbx_seq_one_letter_code
_entity_poly.pdbx_strand_id
1 'polypeptide(L)'
;VDRKRFIPCDVIPSPMELAEVLLAIVHLEKPDLILIGRSEDKLQCQLGNLLAELLEFRSSQAEEGVGQFFRTLVIREIGSGINIVTLPAIASDQGLVKDTLNRLQVA
;
A
#
# COMPACT_ATOMS: atom_id res chain seq x y z
N VAL A 1 -2.05 8.57 18.20
CA VAL A 1 -2.65 8.21 16.90
C VAL A 1 -3.72 9.25 16.61
N ASP A 2 -3.57 10.00 15.53
CA ASP A 2 -4.45 11.13 15.21
C ASP A 2 -5.70 10.71 14.42
N ARG A 3 -5.62 9.61 13.66
CA ARG A 3 -6.74 9.02 12.90
C ARG A 3 -6.69 7.50 12.94
N LYS A 4 -7.87 6.89 12.91
CA LYS A 4 -8.05 5.43 12.81
C LYS A 4 -8.98 5.12 11.65
N ARG A 5 -8.61 4.11 10.85
CA ARG A 5 -9.48 3.53 9.82
C ARG A 5 -9.73 2.07 10.18
N PHE A 6 -11.00 1.67 10.20
CA PHE A 6 -11.40 0.28 10.34
C PHE A 6 -12.01 -0.17 9.01
N ILE A 7 -11.53 -1.28 8.48
CA ILE A 7 -12.05 -1.90 7.26
C ILE A 7 -12.65 -3.23 7.73
N PRO A 8 -13.99 -3.38 7.72
CA PRO A 8 -14.62 -4.64 8.08
C PRO A 8 -14.22 -5.72 7.07
N CYS A 9 -14.08 -6.95 7.55
CA CYS A 9 -13.77 -8.10 6.71
C CYS A 9 -14.36 -9.35 7.36
N ASP A 10 -15.17 -10.08 6.60
CA ASP A 10 -15.86 -11.28 7.10
C ASP A 10 -14.97 -12.53 7.08
N VAL A 11 -13.84 -12.47 6.37
CA VAL A 11 -12.85 -13.53 6.24
C VAL A 11 -11.45 -13.05 6.59
N ILE A 12 -10.51 -13.95 6.82
CA ILE A 12 -9.10 -13.59 7.02
C ILE A 12 -8.48 -13.33 5.64
N PRO A 13 -8.05 -12.10 5.31
CA PRO A 13 -7.48 -11.82 4.00
C PRO A 13 -6.13 -12.51 3.84
N SER A 14 -5.86 -12.98 2.63
CA SER A 14 -4.53 -13.40 2.22
C SER A 14 -3.55 -12.20 2.21
N PRO A 15 -2.22 -12.45 2.24
CA PRO A 15 -1.23 -11.38 2.18
C PRO A 15 -1.38 -10.46 0.95
N MET A 16 -1.77 -11.02 -0.21
CA MET A 16 -1.99 -10.26 -1.43
C MET A 16 -3.21 -9.35 -1.34
N GLU A 17 -4.34 -9.86 -0.84
CA GLU A 17 -5.55 -9.04 -0.63
C GLU A 17 -5.27 -7.90 0.34
N LEU A 18 -4.51 -8.16 1.41
CA LEU A 18 -4.09 -7.13 2.35
C LEU A 18 -3.15 -6.09 1.69
N ALA A 19 -2.23 -6.52 0.83
CA ALA A 19 -1.34 -5.62 0.09
C ALA A 19 -2.13 -4.71 -0.87
N GLU A 20 -3.12 -5.22 -1.59
CA GLU A 20 -4.01 -4.42 -2.45
C GLU A 20 -4.84 -3.40 -1.66
N VAL A 21 -5.31 -3.77 -0.45
CA VAL A 21 -5.98 -2.82 0.45
C VAL A 21 -5.01 -1.71 0.89
N LEU A 22 -3.78 -2.07 1.27
CA LEU A 22 -2.75 -1.10 1.66
C LEU A 22 -2.33 -0.21 0.49
N LEU A 23 -2.29 -0.74 -0.73
CA LEU A 23 -2.05 0.02 -1.96
C LEU A 23 -3.06 1.16 -2.09
N ALA A 24 -4.36 0.87 -1.91
CA ALA A 24 -5.41 1.89 -1.96
C ALA A 24 -5.23 2.96 -0.87
N ILE A 25 -4.80 2.57 0.34
CA ILE A 25 -4.49 3.50 1.43
C ILE A 25 -3.27 4.37 1.08
N VAL A 26 -2.22 3.81 0.51
CA VAL A 26 -1.03 4.57 0.06
C VAL A 26 -1.43 5.65 -0.94
N HIS A 27 -2.29 5.33 -1.90
CA HIS A 27 -2.76 6.29 -2.90
C HIS A 27 -3.63 7.40 -2.29
N LEU A 28 -4.48 7.04 -1.33
CA LEU A 28 -5.41 7.98 -0.70
C LEU A 28 -4.72 8.92 0.31
N GLU A 29 -4.00 8.34 1.26
CA GLU A 29 -3.43 9.06 2.40
C GLU A 29 -2.04 9.60 2.10
N LYS A 30 -1.39 9.09 1.03
CA LYS A 30 -0.08 9.52 0.57
C LYS A 30 0.94 9.56 1.73
N PRO A 31 1.19 8.43 2.43
CA PRO A 31 2.12 8.37 3.54
C PRO A 31 3.58 8.36 3.07
N ASP A 32 4.47 8.97 3.85
CA ASP A 32 5.93 8.89 3.63
C ASP A 32 6.59 7.74 4.40
N LEU A 33 5.89 7.20 5.41
CA LEU A 33 6.36 6.11 6.26
C LEU A 33 5.21 5.15 6.59
N ILE A 34 5.46 3.85 6.39
CA ILE A 34 4.61 2.75 6.85
C ILE A 34 5.41 1.91 7.83
N LEU A 35 4.80 1.60 8.98
CA LEU A 35 5.34 0.69 9.97
C LEU A 35 4.48 -0.56 10.02
N ILE A 36 5.08 -1.72 9.77
CA ILE A 36 4.42 -3.03 9.82
C ILE A 36 4.97 -3.80 11.02
N GLY A 37 4.07 -4.17 11.93
CA GLY A 37 4.39 -4.99 13.08
C GLY A 37 4.60 -6.46 12.70
N ARG A 38 5.42 -7.16 13.47
CA ARG A 38 5.62 -8.60 13.31
C ARG A 38 4.54 -9.36 14.08
N SER A 39 3.98 -10.41 13.47
CA SER A 39 3.14 -11.37 14.21
C SER A 39 3.98 -12.31 15.08
N GLU A 40 3.45 -12.72 16.23
CA GLU A 40 4.13 -13.61 17.18
C GLU A 40 4.35 -15.03 16.62
N ASP A 41 3.58 -15.45 15.62
CA ASP A 41 3.56 -16.82 15.09
C ASP A 41 4.78 -17.23 14.24
N LYS A 42 5.86 -16.44 14.25
CA LYS A 42 7.16 -16.69 13.58
C LYS A 42 7.13 -16.94 12.07
N LEU A 43 5.97 -17.12 11.46
CA LEU A 43 5.83 -17.14 10.01
C LEU A 43 6.26 -15.76 9.49
N GLN A 44 7.26 -15.75 8.61
CA GLN A 44 7.68 -14.53 7.94
C GLN A 44 6.52 -14.07 7.05
N CYS A 45 5.65 -13.22 7.59
CA CYS A 45 4.83 -12.39 6.74
C CYS A 45 5.80 -11.44 6.04
N GLN A 46 5.81 -11.46 4.71
CA GLN A 46 6.62 -10.56 3.89
C GLN A 46 5.73 -9.48 3.29
N LEU A 47 4.77 -8.98 4.08
CA LEU A 47 3.77 -8.02 3.61
C LEU A 47 4.44 -6.71 3.18
N GLY A 48 5.49 -6.29 3.89
CA GLY A 48 6.25 -5.09 3.52
C GLY A 48 6.96 -5.23 2.19
N ASN A 49 7.50 -6.41 1.90
CA ASN A 49 8.16 -6.69 0.62
C ASN A 49 7.12 -6.80 -0.51
N LEU A 50 6.04 -7.55 -0.29
CA LEU A 50 4.97 -7.71 -1.27
C LEU A 50 4.33 -6.37 -1.65
N LEU A 51 4.08 -5.51 -0.66
CA LEU A 51 3.54 -4.17 -0.92
C LEU A 51 4.54 -3.31 -1.72
N ALA A 52 5.84 -3.40 -1.42
CA ALA A 52 6.87 -2.68 -2.15
C ALA A 52 6.93 -3.12 -3.62
N GLU A 53 6.99 -4.43 -3.88
CA GLU A 53 6.98 -5.00 -5.22
C GLU A 53 5.73 -4.59 -6.01
N LEU A 54 4.55 -4.64 -5.36
CA LEU A 54 3.30 -4.24 -5.98
C LEU A 54 3.29 -2.76 -6.36
N LEU A 55 3.79 -1.89 -5.48
CA LEU A 55 3.89 -0.45 -5.74
C LEU A 55 4.86 -0.13 -6.88
N GLU A 56 6.02 -0.80 -6.92
CA GLU A 56 7.00 -0.65 -8.00
C GLU A 56 6.42 -1.12 -9.33
N PHE A 57 5.77 -2.28 -9.35
CA PHE A 57 5.10 -2.82 -10.54
C PHE A 57 4.00 -1.88 -11.05
N ARG A 58 3.16 -1.32 -10.17
CA ARG A 58 2.12 -0.36 -10.59
C ARG A 58 2.73 0.93 -11.12
N SER A 59 3.83 1.38 -10.53
CA SER A 59 4.55 2.58 -10.97
C SER A 59 5.22 2.39 -12.32
N SER A 60 5.79 1.22 -12.61
CA SER A 60 6.42 0.93 -13.90
C SER A 60 5.43 0.86 -15.07
N GLN A 61 4.14 0.67 -14.78
CA GLN A 61 3.06 0.65 -15.77
C GLN A 61 2.44 2.03 -16.03
N ALA A 62 2.79 3.04 -15.22
CA ALA A 62 2.32 4.41 -15.43
C ALA A 62 3.13 5.07 -16.56
N GLU A 63 2.46 5.65 -17.55
CA GLU A 63 3.17 6.35 -18.63
C GLU A 63 3.98 7.54 -18.10
N GLU A 64 5.21 7.69 -18.60
CA GLU A 64 6.11 8.80 -18.27
C GLU A 64 5.53 10.12 -18.82
N GLY A 65 4.70 10.76 -18.00
CA GLY A 65 4.24 12.12 -18.27
C GLY A 65 5.39 13.12 -18.10
N VAL A 66 5.56 14.04 -19.05
CA VAL A 66 6.54 15.14 -18.94
C VAL A 66 6.22 15.98 -17.70
N GLY A 67 7.13 16.00 -16.72
CA GLY A 67 6.99 16.79 -15.49
C GLY A 67 6.51 16.05 -14.24
N GLN A 68 6.66 14.72 -14.17
CA GLN A 68 6.35 13.96 -12.95
C GLN A 68 7.27 14.35 -11.78
N PHE A 69 6.66 14.81 -10.70
CA PHE A 69 7.31 14.90 -9.39
C PHE A 69 7.23 13.53 -8.71
N PHE A 70 8.30 13.15 -8.01
CA PHE A 70 8.35 11.89 -7.26
C PHE A 70 8.41 12.15 -5.76
N ARG A 71 7.89 11.19 -5.00
CA ARG A 71 7.97 11.12 -3.55
C ARG A 71 8.54 9.79 -3.12
N THR A 72 9.11 9.75 -1.93
CA THR A 72 9.65 8.54 -1.33
C THR A 72 8.68 8.00 -0.29
N LEU A 73 8.32 6.73 -0.40
CA LEU A 73 7.65 5.98 0.66
C LEU A 73 8.64 5.00 1.28
N VAL A 74 8.80 5.09 2.60
CA VAL A 74 9.58 4.13 3.38
C VAL A 74 8.64 3.11 4.02
N ILE A 75 8.87 1.82 3.76
CA ILE A 75 8.12 0.72 4.38
C ILE A 75 9.08 -0.01 5.31
N ARG A 76 8.82 0.05 6.61
CA ARG A 76 9.62 -0.64 7.62
C ARG A 76 8.81 -1.75 8.25
N GLU A 77 9.28 -2.99 8.06
CA GLU A 77 8.70 -4.18 8.66
C GLU A 77 9.62 -4.70 9.77
N ILE A 78 9.08 -4.78 10.99
CA ILE A 78 9.86 -5.17 12.17
C ILE A 78 10.33 -6.62 12.00
N GLY A 79 11.64 -6.81 11.89
CA GLY A 79 12.26 -8.13 11.74
C GLY A 79 12.41 -8.61 10.29
N SER A 80 11.90 -7.88 9.30
CA SER A 80 12.04 -8.21 7.87
C SER A 80 12.83 -7.17 7.06
N GLY A 81 12.99 -5.94 7.58
CA GLY A 81 13.87 -4.93 6.98
C GLY A 81 13.19 -3.62 6.63
N ILE A 82 13.75 -2.91 5.65
CA ILE A 82 13.27 -1.62 5.16
C ILE A 82 13.24 -1.68 3.63
N ASN A 83 12.10 -1.31 3.05
CA ASN A 83 11.94 -1.08 1.62
C ASN A 83 11.74 0.42 1.36
N ILE A 84 12.35 0.92 0.29
CA ILE A 84 12.25 2.32 -0.13
C ILE A 84 11.68 2.34 -1.53
N VAL A 85 10.48 2.91 -1.67
CA VAL A 85 9.74 2.93 -2.94
C VAL A 85 9.62 4.37 -3.42
N THR A 86 9.87 4.58 -4.72
CA THR A 86 9.68 5.88 -5.36
C THR A 86 8.32 5.88 -6.06
N LEU A 87 7.46 6.84 -5.69
CA LEU A 87 6.09 6.96 -6.19
C LEU A 87 5.87 8.31 -6.85
N PRO A 88 4.95 8.43 -7.81
CA PRO A 88 4.51 9.73 -8.31
C PRO A 88 3.90 10.58 -7.17
N ALA A 89 4.36 11.82 -7.01
CA ALA A 89 3.83 12.76 -6.01
C ALA A 89 2.44 13.29 -6.40
N ILE A 90 2.16 13.36 -7.70
CA ILE A 90 0.88 13.76 -8.27
C ILE A 90 0.33 12.52 -9.00
N ALA A 91 -0.63 11.84 -8.37
CA ALA A 91 -1.43 10.85 -9.08
C ALA A 91 -2.31 11.58 -10.10
N SER A 92 -2.34 11.10 -11.35
CA SER A 92 -3.48 11.42 -12.21
C SER A 92 -4.71 10.85 -11.51
N ASP A 93 -5.71 11.68 -11.24
CA ASP A 93 -6.94 11.31 -10.56
C ASP A 93 -7.79 10.43 -11.50
N GLN A 94 -7.33 9.20 -11.77
CA GLN A 94 -8.14 8.20 -12.44
C GLN A 94 -8.89 7.45 -11.35
N GLY A 95 -10.22 7.54 -11.37
CA GLY A 95 -11.17 7.18 -10.30
C GLY A 95 -11.19 5.74 -9.78
N LEU A 96 -10.08 5.00 -9.88
CA LEU A 96 -9.89 3.64 -9.41
C LEU A 96 -10.03 3.50 -7.88
N VAL A 97 -9.64 4.52 -7.11
CA VAL A 97 -9.59 4.47 -5.64
C VAL A 97 -10.98 4.41 -5.00
N LYS A 98 -12.00 5.03 -5.61
CA LYS A 98 -13.39 4.97 -5.10
C LYS A 98 -14.01 3.59 -5.30
N ASP A 99 -13.72 2.92 -6.42
CA ASP A 99 -14.33 1.62 -6.74
C ASP A 99 -13.77 0.49 -5.87
N THR A 100 -12.47 0.46 -5.58
CA THR A 100 -11.87 -0.63 -4.79
C THR A 100 -12.28 -0.58 -3.31
N LEU A 101 -12.33 0.63 -2.71
CA LEU A 101 -12.77 0.78 -1.33
C LEU A 101 -14.28 0.51 -1.16
N ASN A 102 -15.10 0.86 -2.13
CA ASN A 102 -16.53 0.53 -2.11
C ASN A 102 -16.78 -0.96 -2.31
N ARG A 103 -15.99 -1.64 -3.15
CA ARG A 103 -16.12 -3.10 -3.36
C ARG A 103 -15.81 -3.93 -2.10
N LEU A 104 -14.83 -3.50 -1.30
CA LEU A 104 -14.49 -4.15 -0.03
C LEU A 104 -15.53 -3.91 1.09
N GLN A 105 -16.47 -2.96 0.91
CA GLN A 105 -17.57 -2.73 1.85
C GLN A 105 -18.82 -3.57 1.56
N VAL A 106 -18.87 -4.25 0.41
CA VAL A 106 -20.06 -4.97 -0.08
C VAL A 106 -19.82 -6.50 -0.11
N ALA A 107 -18.62 -6.96 0.23
CA ALA A 107 -18.25 -8.38 0.25
C ALA A 107 -18.22 -8.93 1.68
#